data_AF-A0A2N6AHT1-F1
#
_entry.id   AF-A0A2N6AHT1-F1
#
_cell.length_a   1.000
_cell.length_b   1.000
_cell.length_c   1.000
_cell.angle_alpha   90.00
_cell.angle_beta   90.00
_cell.angle_gamma   90.00
#
_symmetry.space_group_name_H-M   'P 1'
#
loop_
_entity.id
_entity.type
_entity.pdbx_description
1 polymer ?
#
loop_
_entity_poly.entity_id
_entity_poly.type
_entity_poly.pdbx_seq_one_letter_code
_entity_poly.pdbx_strand_id
1 'polypeptide(L)'
;MPTEKRKTIPKKLAKKTKTSSKKGSPKEPIKGIDPKIAAILKKGGAQSALQQVLNHMSHDPEQYNWDKLARKNQKLPKGLRWKIWLIMAGRGFGKTRTGAETVRQWVMSGQYRRIALIGNTEKDVRQVMIEGPSGLLSCHPPNMG
;
A
#
# COMPACT_ATOMS: atom_id res chain seq x y z
N MET A 1 -31.56 43.26 -5.95
CA MET A 1 -30.75 43.56 -7.16
C MET A 1 -29.88 44.75 -6.83
N PRO A 2 -28.55 44.55 -6.79
CA PRO A 2 -27.73 45.12 -7.85
C PRO A 2 -26.79 44.08 -8.48
N THR A 3 -26.60 44.23 -9.78
CA THR A 3 -25.81 43.41 -10.70
C THR A 3 -24.35 43.88 -10.71
N GLU A 4 -23.41 43.00 -10.41
CA GLU A 4 -21.97 43.33 -10.48
C GLU A 4 -21.33 42.73 -11.74
N LYS A 5 -20.80 43.63 -12.57
CA LYS A 5 -20.29 43.42 -13.91
C LYS A 5 -18.90 42.77 -13.88
N ARG A 6 -18.72 41.70 -14.65
CA ARG A 6 -17.40 41.14 -15.04
C ARG A 6 -16.53 42.26 -15.63
N LYS A 7 -15.36 42.51 -15.03
CA LYS A 7 -14.30 43.33 -15.63
C LYS A 7 -13.21 42.44 -16.22
N THR A 8 -12.90 42.79 -17.46
CA THR A 8 -12.00 42.18 -18.44
C THR A 8 -10.53 42.33 -18.06
N ILE A 9 -9.75 41.31 -18.43
CA ILE A 9 -8.30 41.21 -18.30
C ILE A 9 -7.62 42.13 -19.33
N PRO A 10 -6.64 42.98 -18.97
CA PRO A 10 -5.81 43.63 -19.98
C PRO A 10 -4.64 42.74 -20.39
N LYS A 11 -4.58 42.43 -21.70
CA LYS A 11 -3.37 41.97 -22.39
C LYS A 11 -2.39 43.15 -22.52
N LYS A 12 -1.14 42.99 -22.07
CA LYS A 12 0.00 43.77 -22.57
C LYS A 12 1.20 42.88 -22.88
N LEU A 13 1.86 43.29 -23.96
CA LEU A 13 2.72 42.54 -24.86
C LEU A 13 4.21 42.84 -24.56
N ALA A 14 5.02 41.78 -24.71
CA ALA A 14 6.45 41.74 -25.08
C ALA A 14 7.52 42.37 -24.17
N LYS A 15 8.57 41.57 -23.91
CA LYS A 15 9.95 41.82 -24.43
C LYS A 15 10.86 40.60 -24.19
N LYS A 16 11.45 40.06 -25.27
CA LYS A 16 12.62 39.18 -25.25
C LYS A 16 13.84 39.97 -24.75
N THR A 17 14.62 39.41 -23.84
CA THR A 17 16.04 39.75 -23.65
C THR A 17 16.81 38.52 -23.16
N LYS A 18 18.00 38.32 -23.75
CA LYS A 18 18.92 37.20 -23.55
C LYS A 18 19.75 37.38 -22.26
N THR A 19 20.34 36.25 -21.82
CA THR A 19 21.59 36.06 -21.05
C THR A 19 21.66 36.50 -19.58
N SER A 20 21.81 35.53 -18.66
CA SER A 20 23.13 35.10 -18.16
C SER A 20 23.01 34.18 -16.93
N SER A 21 23.97 33.27 -16.86
CA SER A 21 24.32 32.35 -15.77
C SER A 21 24.24 32.98 -14.36
N LYS A 22 23.56 32.29 -13.43
CA LYS A 22 23.99 32.24 -12.03
C LYS A 22 24.23 30.78 -11.62
N LYS A 23 25.51 30.44 -11.55
CA LYS A 23 26.08 29.31 -10.80
C LYS A 23 25.47 29.29 -9.39
N GLY A 24 24.58 28.33 -9.14
CA GLY A 24 24.21 27.89 -7.80
C GLY A 24 24.98 26.62 -7.49
N SER A 25 25.63 26.62 -6.33
CA SER A 25 26.52 25.63 -5.73
C SER A 25 26.03 24.17 -5.78
N PRO A 26 26.90 23.16 -5.54
CA PRO A 26 26.58 21.75 -5.72
C PRO A 26 25.44 21.36 -4.78
N LYS A 27 24.31 20.90 -5.34
CA LYS A 27 23.31 20.20 -4.54
C LYS A 27 23.94 18.88 -4.13
N GLU A 28 24.26 18.75 -2.85
CA GLU A 28 24.69 17.51 -2.23
C GLU A 28 23.83 16.34 -2.73
N PRO A 29 24.41 15.14 -2.94
CA PRO A 29 23.63 13.98 -3.33
C PRO A 29 22.54 13.73 -2.29
N ILE A 30 21.31 13.54 -2.76
CA ILE A 30 20.16 13.18 -1.92
C ILE A 30 20.55 11.89 -1.17
N LYS A 31 20.87 12.02 0.13
CA LYS A 31 21.26 10.87 0.97
C LYS A 31 20.08 9.89 1.02
N GLY A 32 20.35 8.64 0.65
CA GLY A 32 19.39 7.52 0.76
C GLY A 32 18.92 6.91 -0.56
N ILE A 33 19.35 7.40 -1.72
CA ILE A 33 19.03 6.74 -2.99
C ILE A 33 20.01 5.58 -3.21
N ASP A 34 19.47 4.37 -3.36
CA ASP A 34 20.25 3.18 -3.70
C ASP A 34 21.11 3.44 -4.97
N PRO A 35 22.41 3.08 -4.97
CA PRO A 35 23.32 3.34 -6.09
C PRO A 35 22.84 2.80 -7.44
N LYS A 36 22.04 1.71 -7.46
CA LYS A 36 21.42 1.18 -8.68
C LYS A 36 20.32 2.10 -9.21
N ILE A 37 19.53 2.69 -8.32
CA ILE A 37 18.47 3.65 -8.69
C ILE A 37 19.10 4.91 -9.31
N ALA A 38 20.22 5.40 -8.74
CA ALA A 38 20.96 6.53 -9.28
C ALA A 38 21.53 6.26 -10.70
N ALA A 39 21.95 5.03 -10.98
CA ALA A 39 22.44 4.62 -12.30
C ALA A 39 21.31 4.50 -13.35
N ILE A 40 20.10 4.11 -12.94
CA ILE A 40 18.93 3.96 -13.81
C ILE A 40 18.37 5.33 -14.21
N LEU A 41 18.32 6.28 -13.28
CA LEU A 41 17.93 7.68 -13.55
C LEU A 41 18.83 8.36 -14.60
N LYS A 42 20.06 7.89 -14.77
CA LYS A 42 20.99 8.39 -15.79
C LYS A 42 20.78 7.79 -17.19
N LYS A 43 20.11 6.64 -17.32
CA LYS A 43 20.05 5.86 -18.59
C LYS A 43 18.68 5.82 -19.27
N GLY A 44 17.59 6.17 -18.59
CA GLY A 44 16.24 6.18 -19.16
C GLY A 44 15.47 7.41 -18.71
N GLY A 45 14.70 8.00 -19.63
CA GLY A 45 13.92 9.21 -19.35
C GLY A 45 13.06 9.08 -18.08
N ALA A 46 12.82 10.20 -17.40
CA ALA A 46 12.24 10.28 -16.06
C ALA A 46 10.98 9.42 -15.83
N GLN A 47 10.18 9.13 -16.87
CA GLN A 47 9.00 8.27 -16.75
C GLN A 47 9.31 6.79 -16.51
N SER A 48 10.31 6.18 -17.17
CA SER A 48 10.60 4.76 -16.97
C SER A 48 11.26 4.51 -15.61
N ALA A 49 12.11 5.44 -15.17
CA ALA A 49 12.69 5.44 -13.84
C ALA A 49 11.64 5.72 -12.75
N LEU A 50 10.69 6.63 -12.99
CA LEU A 50 9.57 6.86 -12.05
C LEU A 50 8.67 5.63 -11.95
N GLN A 51 8.34 4.98 -13.07
CA GLN A 51 7.53 3.76 -13.05
C GLN A 51 8.24 2.61 -12.32
N GLN A 52 9.56 2.46 -12.53
CA GLN A 52 10.36 1.47 -11.81
C GLN A 52 10.55 1.84 -10.34
N VAL A 53 10.69 3.12 -9.98
CA VAL A 53 10.75 3.58 -8.59
C VAL A 53 9.38 3.45 -7.92
N LEU A 54 8.26 3.66 -8.60
CA LEU A 54 6.91 3.37 -8.08
C LEU A 54 6.73 1.86 -7.84
N ASN A 55 7.23 1.02 -8.74
CA ASN A 55 7.26 -0.43 -8.57
C ASN A 55 8.25 -0.87 -7.46
N HIS A 56 9.33 -0.11 -7.24
CA HIS A 56 10.35 -0.32 -6.21
C HIS A 56 10.12 0.46 -4.91
N MET A 57 9.11 1.33 -4.83
CA MET A 57 8.51 1.85 -3.60
C MET A 57 7.67 0.73 -2.96
N SER A 58 8.33 -0.42 -2.85
CA SER A 58 8.56 -1.16 -1.62
C SER A 58 7.32 -1.27 -0.77
N HIS A 59 6.50 -2.26 -1.11
CA HIS A 59 5.77 -2.94 -0.06
C HIS A 59 6.84 -3.55 0.85
N ASP A 60 7.04 -2.96 2.01
CA ASP A 60 7.95 -3.51 3.01
C ASP A 60 7.45 -4.91 3.35
N PRO A 61 8.23 -5.98 3.08
CA PRO A 61 7.80 -7.35 3.33
C PRO A 61 7.45 -7.58 4.80
N GLU A 62 7.98 -6.77 5.73
CA GLU A 62 7.60 -6.84 7.14
C GLU A 62 6.14 -6.46 7.39
N GLN A 63 5.50 -5.68 6.50
CA GLN A 63 4.07 -5.36 6.59
C GLN A 63 3.16 -6.60 6.43
N TYR A 64 3.72 -7.68 5.88
CA TYR A 64 3.06 -8.96 5.67
C TYR A 64 3.53 -10.05 6.63
N ASN A 65 4.43 -9.73 7.57
CA ASN A 65 4.93 -10.65 8.56
C ASN A 65 3.98 -10.75 9.75
N TRP A 66 2.90 -11.51 9.59
CA TRP A 66 1.87 -11.62 10.63
C TRP A 66 2.40 -12.14 11.96
N ASP A 67 3.40 -13.02 11.96
CA ASP A 67 3.95 -13.54 13.20
C ASP A 67 4.63 -12.47 14.06
N LYS A 68 5.17 -11.42 13.45
CA LYS A 68 5.71 -10.25 14.16
C LYS A 68 4.63 -9.21 14.48
N LEU A 69 3.69 -8.98 13.56
CA LEU A 69 2.67 -7.94 13.69
C LEU A 69 1.52 -8.31 14.65
N ALA A 70 1.17 -9.60 14.72
CA ALA A 70 0.04 -10.07 15.52
C ALA A 70 0.31 -9.96 17.02
N ARG A 71 -0.66 -9.40 17.74
CA ARG A 71 -0.71 -9.46 19.21
C ARG A 71 -0.86 -10.91 19.67
N LYS A 72 -0.43 -11.21 20.90
CA LYS A 72 -0.50 -12.57 21.46
C LYS A 72 -1.90 -13.19 21.39
N ASN A 73 -2.95 -12.40 21.61
CA ASN A 73 -4.35 -12.84 21.58
C ASN A 73 -4.96 -12.92 20.16
N GLN A 74 -4.23 -12.52 19.12
CA GLN A 74 -4.62 -12.70 17.72
C GLN A 74 -3.98 -13.95 17.09
N LYS A 75 -3.08 -14.64 17.81
CA LYS A 75 -2.42 -15.84 17.32
C LYS A 75 -3.25 -17.08 17.61
N LEU A 76 -3.07 -18.10 16.77
CA LEU A 76 -3.66 -19.41 16.96
C LEU A 76 -3.30 -19.99 18.36
N PRO A 77 -4.25 -20.62 19.07
CA PRO A 77 -3.97 -21.27 20.35
C PRO A 77 -2.93 -22.39 20.18
N LYS A 78 -1.91 -22.41 21.05
CA LYS A 78 -0.87 -23.46 21.07
C LYS A 78 -1.32 -24.65 21.93
N GLY A 79 -0.80 -25.84 21.63
CA GLY A 79 -0.72 -26.97 22.57
C GLY A 79 -1.99 -27.79 22.82
N LEU A 80 -3.10 -27.49 22.14
CA LEU A 80 -4.35 -28.27 22.25
C LEU A 80 -4.91 -28.59 20.86
N ARG A 81 -5.44 -29.81 20.66
CA ARG A 81 -6.25 -30.15 19.46
C ARG A 81 -7.63 -29.50 19.58
N TRP A 82 -7.72 -28.21 19.28
CA TRP A 82 -8.99 -27.51 19.21
C TRP A 82 -9.66 -27.74 17.86
N LYS A 83 -11.00 -27.81 17.86
CA LYS A 83 -11.82 -27.85 16.65
C LYS A 83 -12.36 -26.48 16.26
N ILE A 84 -12.55 -25.61 17.25
CA ILE A 84 -13.16 -24.29 17.09
C ILE A 84 -12.24 -23.26 17.73
N TRP A 85 -11.93 -22.21 16.98
CA TRP A 85 -11.27 -21.02 17.50
C TRP A 85 -12.25 -19.85 17.39
N LEU A 86 -12.69 -19.32 18.53
CA LEU A 86 -13.65 -18.23 18.62
C LEU A 86 -12.96 -16.96 19.11
N ILE A 87 -13.07 -15.88 18.34
CA ILE A 87 -12.56 -14.56 18.71
C ILE A 87 -13.72 -13.71 19.24
N MET A 88 -13.91 -13.70 20.56
CA MET A 88 -14.86 -12.82 21.24
C MET A 88 -14.20 -11.48 21.56
N ALA A 89 -14.33 -10.50 20.68
CA ALA A 89 -13.67 -9.20 20.85
C ALA A 89 -14.48 -8.03 20.27
N GLY A 90 -14.29 -6.85 20.85
CA GLY A 90 -14.92 -5.59 20.44
C GLY A 90 -14.33 -4.96 19.17
N ARG A 91 -14.66 -3.68 18.95
CA ARG A 91 -14.11 -2.86 17.86
C ARG A 91 -12.60 -2.63 18.08
N GLY A 92 -11.84 -2.44 16.99
CA GLY A 92 -10.39 -2.19 17.06
C GLY A 92 -9.52 -3.43 17.37
N PHE A 93 -10.11 -4.59 17.67
CA PHE A 93 -9.35 -5.82 17.87
C PHE A 93 -8.62 -6.27 16.60
N GLY A 94 -9.18 -6.02 15.42
CA GLY A 94 -8.62 -6.50 14.14
C GLY A 94 -9.07 -7.93 13.79
N LYS A 95 -10.33 -8.28 14.06
CA LYS A 95 -10.90 -9.62 13.80
C LYS A 95 -10.75 -10.04 12.34
N THR A 96 -11.11 -9.15 11.41
CA THR A 96 -11.03 -9.39 9.98
C THR A 96 -9.60 -9.68 9.52
N ARG A 97 -8.64 -8.82 9.89
CA ARG A 97 -7.22 -9.04 9.56
C ARG A 97 -6.69 -10.34 10.16
N THR A 98 -7.03 -10.62 11.41
CA THR A 98 -6.62 -11.85 12.09
C THR A 98 -7.09 -13.09 11.34
N GLY A 99 -8.35 -13.11 10.90
CA GLY A 99 -8.89 -14.19 10.07
C GLY A 99 -8.19 -14.30 8.72
N ALA A 100 -8.01 -13.17 8.02
CA ALA A 100 -7.38 -13.13 6.70
C ALA A 100 -5.93 -13.64 6.72
N GLU A 101 -5.12 -13.18 7.67
CA GLU A 101 -3.73 -13.59 7.81
C GLU A 101 -3.61 -15.06 8.25
N THR A 102 -4.52 -15.54 9.11
CA THR A 102 -4.57 -16.97 9.49
C THR A 102 -4.90 -17.85 8.28
N VAL A 103 -5.89 -17.46 7.48
CA VAL A 103 -6.25 -18.15 6.22
C VAL A 103 -5.05 -18.16 5.27
N ARG A 104 -4.36 -17.03 5.11
CA ARG A 104 -3.13 -16.96 4.32
C ARG A 104 -2.07 -17.93 4.82
N GLN A 105 -1.78 -17.95 6.13
CA GLN A 105 -0.81 -18.89 6.72
C GLN A 105 -1.19 -20.35 6.44
N TRP A 106 -2.47 -20.72 6.61
CA TRP A 106 -2.97 -22.06 6.35
C TRP A 106 -2.87 -22.50 4.89
N VAL A 107 -3.11 -21.59 3.96
CA VAL A 107 -3.00 -21.88 2.52
C VAL A 107 -1.53 -21.96 2.11
N MET A 108 -0.70 -21.02 2.57
CA MET A 108 0.74 -20.97 2.25
C MET A 108 1.51 -22.16 2.86
N SER A 109 1.07 -22.68 4.01
CA SER A 109 1.66 -23.90 4.59
C SER A 109 1.17 -25.20 3.94
N GLY A 110 0.17 -25.12 3.05
CA GLY A 110 -0.49 -26.29 2.46
C GLY A 110 -1.40 -27.05 3.43
N GLN A 111 -1.61 -26.56 4.65
CA GLN A 111 -2.45 -27.22 5.65
C GLN A 111 -3.92 -27.31 5.21
N TYR A 112 -4.41 -26.30 4.49
CA TYR A 112 -5.76 -26.28 3.95
C TYR A 112 -5.77 -25.78 2.50
N ARG A 113 -6.46 -26.51 1.62
CA ARG A 113 -6.65 -26.13 0.20
C ARG A 113 -8.03 -25.58 -0.12
N ARG A 114 -9.01 -25.82 0.76
CA ARG A 114 -10.40 -25.38 0.59
C ARG A 114 -10.86 -24.75 1.91
N ILE A 115 -11.25 -23.49 1.84
CA ILE A 115 -11.67 -22.69 3.00
C ILE A 115 -12.97 -22.00 2.62
N ALA A 116 -13.99 -22.13 3.46
CA ALA A 116 -15.25 -21.43 3.30
C ALA A 116 -15.21 -20.12 4.10
N LEU A 117 -15.58 -19.01 3.45
CA LEU A 117 -15.84 -17.74 4.11
C LEU A 117 -17.35 -17.55 4.21
N ILE A 118 -17.85 -17.38 5.43
CA ILE A 118 -19.29 -17.38 5.71
C ILE A 118 -19.64 -16.06 6.38
N GLY A 119 -20.65 -15.38 5.85
CA GLY A 119 -21.20 -14.13 6.37
C GLY A 119 -22.70 -14.08 6.15
N ASN A 120 -23.33 -12.98 6.57
CA ASN A 120 -24.78 -12.81 6.47
C ASN A 120 -25.26 -12.78 5.02
N THR A 121 -24.49 -12.15 4.12
CA THR A 121 -24.72 -12.15 2.67
C THR A 121 -23.41 -12.36 1.91
N GLU A 122 -23.50 -12.79 0.64
CA GLU A 122 -22.35 -12.88 -0.25
C GLU A 122 -21.61 -11.53 -0.37
N LYS A 123 -22.39 -10.44 -0.47
CA LYS A 123 -21.85 -9.08 -0.55
C LYS A 123 -21.04 -8.72 0.70
N ASP A 124 -21.52 -9.08 1.89
CA ASP A 124 -20.79 -8.83 3.14
C ASP A 124 -19.46 -9.59 3.17
N VAL A 125 -19.46 -10.86 2.74
CA VAL A 125 -18.24 -11.67 2.65
C VAL A 125 -17.25 -11.01 1.69
N ARG A 126 -17.69 -10.62 0.50
CA ARG A 126 -16.83 -9.99 -0.49
C ARG A 126 -16.24 -8.66 -0.01
N GLN A 127 -17.10 -7.74 0.43
CA GLN A 127 -16.70 -6.38 0.77
C GLN A 127 -15.87 -6.30 2.07
N VAL A 128 -16.07 -7.23 3.00
CA VAL A 128 -15.37 -7.19 4.30
C VAL A 128 -14.20 -8.18 4.35
N MET A 129 -14.43 -9.43 3.97
CA MET A 129 -13.46 -10.52 4.18
C MET A 129 -12.48 -10.67 3.02
N ILE A 130 -12.86 -10.29 1.79
CA ILE A 130 -12.03 -10.47 0.59
C ILE A 130 -11.39 -9.14 0.17
N GLU A 131 -12.22 -8.18 -0.26
CA GLU A 131 -11.80 -6.90 -0.85
C GLU A 131 -11.59 -5.80 0.18
N GLY A 132 -12.09 -6.01 1.41
CA GLY A 132 -12.01 -5.02 2.47
C GLY A 132 -10.57 -4.64 2.82
N PRO A 133 -10.35 -3.49 3.49
CA PRO A 133 -9.02 -2.98 3.84
C PRO A 133 -8.23 -3.89 4.82
N SER A 134 -8.87 -4.90 5.37
CA SER A 134 -8.27 -5.94 6.21
C SER A 134 -8.61 -7.35 5.70
N GLY A 135 -9.18 -7.46 4.50
CA GLY A 135 -9.56 -8.70 3.87
C GLY A 135 -8.39 -9.40 3.20
N LEU A 136 -8.65 -10.56 2.61
CA LEU A 136 -7.64 -11.44 2.03
C LEU A 136 -6.74 -10.73 1.01
N LEU A 137 -7.30 -9.92 0.10
CA LEU A 137 -6.50 -9.26 -0.94
C LEU A 137 -5.50 -8.25 -0.35
N SER A 138 -5.85 -7.60 0.76
CA SER A 138 -4.96 -6.64 1.44
C SER A 138 -3.81 -7.32 2.20
N CYS A 139 -3.96 -8.60 2.55
CA CYS A 139 -2.99 -9.34 3.35
C CYS A 139 -1.98 -10.13 2.49
N HIS A 140 -2.08 -10.06 1.16
CA HIS A 140 -1.13 -10.71 0.25
C HIS A 140 -0.19 -9.67 -0.37
N PRO A 141 1.12 -9.97 -0.47
CA PRO A 141 2.05 -9.11 -1.19
C PRO A 141 1.71 -9.12 -2.70
N PRO A 142 1.84 -7.97 -3.39
CA PRO A 142 1.39 -7.78 -4.77
C PRO A 142 2.11 -8.66 -5.82
N ASN A 143 3.23 -9.29 -5.46
CA ASN A 143 4.05 -10.10 -6.36
C ASN A 143 4.07 -11.60 -5.99
N MET A 144 3.11 -12.10 -5.19
CA MET A 144 2.91 -13.54 -5.02
C MET A 144 1.99 -14.06 -6.13
N GLY A 145 2.58 -14.35 -7.30
CA GLY A 145 1.95 -15.00 -8.44
C GLY A 145 2.99 -15.77 -9.23
#